data_AF-A0A965YEW7-F1
#
_entry.id   AF-A0A965YEW7-F1
#
_cell.length_a   1.000
_cell.length_b   1.000
_cell.length_c   1.000
_cell.angle_alpha   90.00
_cell.angle_beta   90.00
_cell.angle_gamma   90.00
#
_symmetry.space_group_name_H-M   'P 1'
#
loop_
_entity.id
_entity.type
_entity.pdbx_description
1 polymer ?
#
loop_
_entity_poly.entity_id
_entity_poly.type
_entity_poly.pdbx_seq_one_letter_code
_entity_poly.pdbx_strand_id
1 'polypeptide(L)'
;MTRTTLGRICLVSAAVLLLILVALPPLFSFLLLIRTGEFRFDYLLTAELGWFALISALLLMVGAFLQGRRQGFLATSLGLLALLLLILLMTLHNPPYALAIVLIILYNLTILALLVVAYRFLH
;
A
#
# COMPACT_ATOMS: atom_id res chain seq x y z
N MET A 1 28.61 3.21 -2.53
CA MET A 1 27.40 2.36 -2.68
C MET A 1 27.10 2.18 -4.15
N THR A 2 26.83 0.97 -4.63
CA THR A 2 26.49 0.73 -6.04
C THR A 2 24.99 1.00 -6.28
N ARG A 3 24.64 1.36 -7.52
CA ARG A 3 23.26 1.64 -7.97
C ARG A 3 22.28 0.50 -7.62
N THR A 4 22.77 -0.74 -7.69
CA THR A 4 22.02 -1.96 -7.38
C THR A 4 21.73 -2.10 -5.88
N THR A 5 22.68 -1.77 -5.01
CA THR A 5 22.48 -1.82 -3.55
C THR A 5 21.46 -0.78 -3.09
N LEU A 6 21.51 0.45 -3.64
CA LEU A 6 20.53 1.49 -3.36
C LEU A 6 19.12 1.07 -3.80
N GLY A 7 18.99 0.51 -5.01
CA GLY A 7 17.70 0.02 -5.51
C GLY A 7 17.09 -1.07 -4.62
N ARG A 8 17.92 -2.02 -4.15
CA ARG A 8 17.47 -3.04 -3.19
C ARG A 8 17.02 -2.46 -1.86
N ILE A 9 17.76 -1.51 -1.30
CA ILE A 9 17.38 -0.86 -0.03
C ILE A 9 16.02 -0.17 -0.20
N CYS A 10 15.81 0.57 -1.29
CA CYS A 10 14.52 1.20 -1.58
C CYS A 10 13.38 0.18 -1.66
N LEU A 11 13.59 -0.95 -2.34
CA LEU A 11 12.57 -2.00 -2.48
C LEU A 11 12.26 -2.71 -1.16
N VAL A 12 13.27 -3.01 -0.34
CA VAL A 12 13.08 -3.60 0.99
C VAL A 12 12.30 -2.63 1.87
N SER A 13 12.70 -1.36 1.92
CA SER A 13 11.98 -0.34 2.68
C SER A 13 10.54 -0.18 2.22
N ALA A 14 10.29 -0.16 0.90
CA ALA A 14 8.94 -0.12 0.35
C ALA A 14 8.11 -1.34 0.76
N ALA A 15 8.68 -2.55 0.66
CA ALA A 15 8.01 -3.79 1.04
C ALA A 15 7.65 -3.82 2.53
N VAL A 16 8.56 -3.38 3.41
CA VAL A 16 8.30 -3.29 4.86
C VAL A 16 7.16 -2.32 5.15
N LEU A 17 7.15 -1.15 4.52
CA LEU A 17 6.06 -0.18 4.70
C LEU A 17 4.72 -0.74 4.20
N LEU A 18 4.70 -1.40 3.03
CA LEU A 18 3.50 -2.04 2.51
C LEU A 18 3.00 -3.17 3.43
N LEU A 19 3.92 -3.96 4.00
CA LEU A 19 3.59 -4.99 4.99
C LEU A 19 2.94 -4.37 6.24
N ILE A 20 3.46 -3.24 6.71
CA ILE A 20 2.86 -2.51 7.84
C ILE A 20 1.42 -2.12 7.48
N LEU A 21 1.17 -1.53 6.30
CA LEU A 21 -0.19 -1.18 5.88
C LEU A 21 -1.14 -2.38 5.84
N VAL A 22 -0.66 -3.55 5.38
CA VAL A 22 -1.50 -4.76 5.27
C VAL A 22 -1.72 -5.42 6.64
N ALA A 23 -0.71 -5.41 7.52
CA ALA A 23 -0.74 -6.11 8.80
C ALA A 23 -1.36 -5.31 9.94
N LEU A 24 -1.29 -3.97 9.93
CA LEU A 24 -1.82 -3.15 11.02
C LEU A 24 -3.34 -3.32 11.23
N PRO A 25 -4.19 -3.25 10.19
CA PRO A 25 -5.64 -3.36 10.35
C PRO A 25 -6.10 -4.66 11.03
N PRO A 26 -5.65 -5.87 10.62
CA PRO A 26 -6.03 -7.09 11.31
C PRO A 26 -5.46 -7.12 12.74
N LEU A 27 -4.21 -6.69 12.96
CA LEU A 27 -3.61 -6.67 14.30
C LEU A 27 -4.40 -5.76 15.26
N PHE A 28 -4.80 -4.58 14.79
CA PHE A 28 -5.62 -3.65 15.58
C PHE A 28 -7.00 -4.23 15.88
N SER A 29 -7.60 -4.90 14.90
CA SER A 29 -8.89 -5.59 15.06
C SER A 29 -8.82 -6.72 16.10
N PHE A 30 -7.73 -7.50 16.12
CA PHE A 30 -7.49 -8.53 17.14
C PHE A 30 -7.27 -7.94 18.53
N LEU A 31 -6.51 -6.84 18.63
CA LEU A 31 -6.32 -6.13 19.91
C LEU A 31 -7.63 -5.57 20.45
N LEU A 32 -8.49 -5.02 19.59
CA LEU A 32 -9.83 -4.60 19.97
C LEU A 32 -10.67 -5.78 20.45
N LEU A 33 -10.67 -6.90 19.71
CA LEU A 33 -11.39 -8.10 20.13
C LEU A 33 -10.97 -8.57 21.53
N ILE A 34 -9.68 -8.58 21.84
CA ILE A 34 -9.17 -8.97 23.16
C ILE A 34 -9.60 -7.97 24.24
N ARG A 35 -9.61 -6.66 23.92
CA ARG A 35 -9.86 -5.60 24.90
C ARG A 35 -11.35 -5.34 25.16
N THR A 36 -12.19 -5.38 24.12
CA THR A 36 -13.60 -4.99 24.18
C THR A 36 -14.56 -6.15 23.92
N GLY A 37 -14.07 -7.32 23.47
CA GLY A 37 -14.91 -8.45 23.07
C GLY A 37 -15.63 -8.27 21.74
N GLU A 38 -15.43 -7.12 21.06
CA GLU A 38 -16.06 -6.81 19.79
C GLU A 38 -15.07 -6.93 18.64
N PHE A 39 -15.40 -7.73 17.62
CA PHE A 39 -14.64 -7.76 16.39
C PHE A 39 -15.07 -6.60 15.49
N ARG A 40 -14.26 -5.53 15.45
CA ARG A 40 -14.45 -4.41 14.52
C ARG A 40 -13.24 -4.32 13.61
N PHE A 41 -13.44 -4.64 12.33
CA PHE A 41 -12.40 -4.54 11.32
C PHE A 41 -12.41 -3.14 10.69
N ASP A 42 -11.40 -2.35 11.02
CA ASP A 42 -11.28 -0.99 10.51
C ASP A 42 -10.54 -0.98 9.16
N TYR A 43 -11.32 -1.10 8.08
CA TYR A 43 -10.79 -1.03 6.72
C TYR A 43 -10.35 0.40 6.33
N LEU A 44 -10.83 1.43 7.02
CA LEU A 44 -10.44 2.83 6.79
C LEU A 44 -9.06 3.14 7.33
N LEU A 45 -8.60 2.43 8.36
CA LEU A 45 -7.26 2.57 8.94
C LEU A 45 -6.14 2.52 7.88
N THR A 46 -6.28 1.70 6.83
CA THR A 46 -5.32 1.64 5.72
C THR A 46 -5.28 2.92 4.87
N ALA A 47 -6.41 3.59 4.71
CA ALA A 47 -6.53 4.86 4.03
C ALA A 47 -6.04 6.01 4.93
N GLU A 48 -6.33 5.96 6.24
CA GLU A 48 -5.83 6.92 7.23
C GLU A 48 -4.30 6.93 7.30
N LEU A 49 -3.67 5.76 7.13
CA LEU A 49 -2.23 5.61 6.98
C LEU A 49 -1.73 5.92 5.56
N GLY A 50 -2.50 6.64 4.75
CA GLY A 50 -2.23 6.95 3.35
C GLY A 50 -0.86 7.59 3.08
N TRP A 51 -0.28 8.29 4.06
CA TRP A 51 1.09 8.79 3.98
C TRP A 51 2.13 7.66 3.84
N PHE A 52 1.94 6.53 4.51
CA PHE A 52 2.79 5.35 4.35
C PHE A 52 2.62 4.73 2.96
N ALA A 53 1.40 4.74 2.39
CA ALA A 53 1.16 4.29 1.03
C ALA A 53 1.89 5.18 0.01
N LEU A 54 1.91 6.49 0.23
CA LEU A 54 2.62 7.44 -0.62
C LEU A 54 4.14 7.24 -0.56
N ILE A 55 4.71 7.15 0.65
CA ILE A 55 6.16 6.95 0.83
C ILE A 55 6.59 5.60 0.25
N SER A 56 5.83 4.53 0.50
CA SER A 56 6.14 3.21 -0.05
C SER A 56 6.06 3.17 -1.58
N ALA A 57 5.05 3.83 -2.19
CA ALA A 57 4.94 3.94 -3.64
C ALA A 57 6.14 4.68 -4.26
N LEU A 58 6.60 5.77 -3.64
CA LEU A 58 7.79 6.51 -4.10
C LEU A 58 9.06 5.66 -4.02
N LEU A 59 9.29 4.98 -2.88
CA LEU A 59 10.44 4.10 -2.71
C LEU A 59 10.40 2.92 -3.69
N LEU A 60 9.22 2.39 -3.96
CA LEU A 60 9.02 1.30 -4.92
C LEU A 60 9.29 1.75 -6.36
N MET A 61 8.83 2.94 -6.75
CA MET A 61 9.17 3.54 -8.06
C MET A 61 10.69 3.70 -8.20
N VAL A 62 11.34 4.36 -7.24
CA VAL A 62 12.79 4.62 -7.30
C VAL A 62 13.56 3.30 -7.36
N GLY A 63 13.22 2.35 -6.47
CA GLY A 63 13.83 1.03 -6.43
C GLY A 63 13.67 0.26 -7.74
N ALA A 64 12.46 0.27 -8.32
CA ALA A 64 12.17 -0.42 -9.57
C ALA A 64 12.85 0.22 -10.79
N PHE A 65 12.93 1.56 -10.88
CA PHE A 65 13.66 2.25 -11.94
C PHE A 65 15.17 2.00 -11.88
N LEU A 66 15.72 1.81 -10.68
CA LEU A 66 17.13 1.49 -10.50
C LEU A 66 17.45 0.06 -10.96
N GLN A 67 16.49 -0.85 -10.96
CA GLN A 67 16.65 -2.22 -11.46
C GLN A 67 16.32 -2.38 -12.95
N GLY A 68 15.35 -1.63 -13.48
CA GLY A 68 15.06 -1.66 -14.91
C GLY A 68 13.89 -0.78 -15.33
N ARG A 69 13.95 -0.25 -16.56
CA ARG A 69 12.95 0.69 -17.07
C ARG A 69 11.53 0.09 -17.11
N ARG A 70 11.39 -1.19 -17.50
CA ARG A 70 10.09 -1.89 -17.53
C ARG A 70 9.50 -2.09 -16.13
N GLN A 71 10.34 -2.39 -15.15
CA GLN A 71 9.93 -2.55 -13.75
C GLN A 71 9.50 -1.22 -13.16
N GLY A 72 10.25 -0.15 -13.44
CA GLY A 72 9.90 1.22 -13.10
C GLY A 72 8.50 1.61 -13.60
N PHE A 73 8.20 1.36 -14.89
CA PHE A 73 6.87 1.67 -15.44
C PHE A 73 5.73 0.94 -14.72
N LEU A 74 5.88 -0.35 -14.42
CA LEU A 74 4.87 -1.13 -13.69
C LEU A 74 4.67 -0.57 -12.27
N ALA A 75 5.76 -0.37 -11.53
CA ALA A 75 5.76 0.27 -10.21
C ALA A 75 5.04 1.62 -10.22
N THR A 76 5.33 2.45 -11.23
CA THR A 76 4.74 3.78 -11.37
C THR A 76 3.25 3.71 -11.62
N SER A 77 2.80 2.86 -12.55
CA SER A 77 1.37 2.71 -12.87
C SER A 77 0.56 2.26 -11.65
N LEU A 78 1.05 1.28 -10.90
CA LEU A 78 0.38 0.79 -9.68
C LEU A 78 0.43 1.81 -8.55
N GLY A 79 1.56 2.52 -8.39
CA GLY A 79 1.69 3.59 -7.39
C GLY A 79 0.72 4.75 -7.67
N LEU A 80 0.59 5.17 -8.92
CA LEU A 80 -0.37 6.20 -9.32
C LEU A 80 -1.81 5.74 -9.11
N LEU A 81 -2.12 4.48 -9.40
CA LEU A 81 -3.45 3.92 -9.16
C LEU A 81 -3.78 3.87 -7.67
N ALA A 82 -2.82 3.48 -6.81
CA ALA A 82 -2.99 3.50 -5.36
C ALA A 82 -3.23 4.93 -4.84
N LEU A 83 -2.48 5.92 -5.34
CA LEU A 83 -2.66 7.33 -4.98
C LEU A 83 -4.02 7.87 -5.43
N LEU A 84 -4.44 7.54 -6.65
CA LEU A 84 -5.75 7.96 -7.16
C LEU A 84 -6.89 7.40 -6.30
N LEU A 85 -6.81 6.12 -5.92
CA LEU A 85 -7.80 5.49 -5.06
C LEU A 85 -7.81 6.08 -3.65
N LEU A 86 -6.63 6.36 -3.09
CA LEU A 86 -6.51 7.03 -1.80
C LEU A 86 -7.14 8.42 -1.83
N ILE A 87 -6.87 9.21 -2.89
CA ILE A 87 -7.47 10.53 -3.09
C ILE A 87 -8.99 10.39 -3.21
N LEU A 88 -9.49 9.43 -3.99
CA LEU A 88 -10.94 9.20 -4.11
C LEU A 88 -11.57 8.88 -2.75
N LEU A 89 -10.96 7.98 -1.97
CA LEU A 89 -11.42 7.61 -0.64
C LEU A 89 -11.45 8.80 0.33
N MET A 90 -10.47 9.71 0.24
CA MET A 90 -10.36 10.90 1.09
C MET A 90 -11.27 12.06 0.65
N THR A 91 -11.58 12.15 -0.65
CA THR A 91 -12.29 13.31 -1.23
C THR A 91 -13.79 13.10 -1.40
N LEU A 92 -14.25 11.85 -1.54
CA LEU A 92 -15.68 11.59 -1.58
C LEU A 92 -16.28 11.82 -0.19
N HIS A 93 -17.02 12.91 -0.07
CA HIS A 93 -17.83 13.19 1.10
C HIS A 93 -19.13 12.37 1.01
N ASN A 94 -19.30 11.39 1.90
CA ASN A 94 -20.46 10.48 1.96
C ASN A 94 -20.79 9.74 0.64
N PRO A 95 -19.85 8.94 0.11
CA PRO A 95 -20.14 8.08 -1.03
C PRO A 95 -21.27 7.08 -0.72
N PRO A 96 -22.05 6.65 -1.73
CA PRO A 96 -23.00 5.55 -1.54
C PRO A 96 -22.24 4.31 -1.06
N TYR A 97 -22.82 3.57 -0.10
CA TYR A 97 -22.15 2.45 0.58
C TYR A 97 -21.51 1.45 -0.38
N ALA A 98 -22.19 1.10 -1.47
CA ALA A 98 -21.65 0.20 -2.48
C ALA A 98 -20.35 0.71 -3.12
N LEU A 99 -20.28 2.01 -3.43
CA LEU A 99 -19.11 2.64 -4.03
C LEU A 99 -17.96 2.73 -3.02
N ALA A 100 -18.25 3.04 -1.75
CA ALA A 100 -17.25 3.06 -0.69
C ALA A 100 -16.59 1.67 -0.52
N ILE A 101 -17.40 0.61 -0.47
CA ILE A 101 -16.94 -0.78 -0.35
C ILE A 101 -16.05 -1.15 -1.55
N VAL A 102 -16.47 -0.82 -2.78
CA VAL A 102 -15.69 -1.10 -3.99
C VAL A 102 -14.35 -0.39 -3.96
N LEU A 103 -14.31 0.90 -3.61
CA LEU A 103 -13.06 1.66 -3.54
C LEU A 103 -12.11 1.12 -2.48
N ILE A 104 -12.62 0.76 -1.31
CA ILE A 104 -11.81 0.16 -0.23
C ILE A 104 -11.20 -1.16 -0.70
N ILE A 105 -12.00 -2.05 -1.30
CA ILE A 105 -11.51 -3.34 -1.82
C ILE A 105 -10.44 -3.11 -2.88
N LEU A 106 -10.70 -2.20 -3.84
CA LEU A 106 -9.77 -1.92 -4.92
C LEU A 106 -8.45 -1.32 -4.40
N TYR A 107 -8.52 -0.43 -3.42
CA TYR A 107 -7.35 0.15 -2.77
C TYR A 107 -6.49 -0.91 -2.08
N ASN A 108 -7.12 -1.80 -1.30
CA ASN A 108 -6.42 -2.89 -0.62
C ASN A 108 -5.80 -3.90 -1.59
N LEU A 109 -6.51 -4.25 -2.67
CA LEU A 109 -5.97 -5.09 -3.74
C LEU A 109 -4.76 -4.43 -4.43
N THR A 110 -4.78 -3.11 -4.59
CA THR A 110 -3.67 -2.37 -5.18
C THR A 110 -2.44 -2.38 -4.26
N ILE A 111 -2.62 -2.23 -2.95
CA ILE A 111 -1.54 -2.37 -1.96
C ILE A 111 -0.93 -3.78 -2.02
N LEU A 112 -1.77 -4.82 -2.08
CA LEU A 112 -1.30 -6.20 -2.23
C LEU A 112 -0.53 -6.41 -3.55
N ALA A 113 -1.03 -5.85 -4.66
CA ALA A 113 -0.34 -5.90 -5.95
C ALA A 113 1.02 -5.21 -5.89
N LEU A 114 1.11 -4.04 -5.24
CA LEU A 114 2.38 -3.34 -5.00
C LEU A 114 3.35 -4.19 -4.17
N LEU A 115 2.86 -4.89 -3.15
CA LEU A 115 3.68 -5.77 -2.31
C LEU A 115 4.24 -6.96 -3.12
N VAL A 116 3.39 -7.61 -3.92
CA VAL A 116 3.81 -8.71 -4.82
C VAL A 116 4.85 -8.23 -5.83
N VAL A 117 4.67 -7.02 -6.36
CA VAL A 117 5.62 -6.39 -7.28
C VAL A 117 6.95 -6.08 -6.58
N ALA A 118 6.92 -5.54 -5.36
CA ALA A 118 8.12 -5.31 -4.56
C ALA A 118 8.91 -6.60 -4.35
N TYR A 119 8.22 -7.68 -3.98
CA TYR A 119 8.80 -9.00 -3.77
C TYR A 119 9.42 -9.56 -5.06
N ARG A 120 8.70 -9.46 -6.18
CA ARG A 120 9.18 -9.91 -7.50
C ARG A 120 10.43 -9.16 -7.95
N PHE A 121 10.59 -7.90 -7.58
CA PHE A 121 11.76 -7.10 -7.94
C PHE A 121 12.97 -7.39 -7.02
N LEU A 122 12.74 -7.91 -5.82
CA LEU A 122 13.82 -8.30 -4.91
C LEU A 122 14.52 -9.61 -5.32
N HIS A 123 13.77 -10.53 -5.95
CA HIS A 123 14.25 -11.82 -6.47
C HIS A 123 14.72 -11.73 -7.93
#